data_AF-A0A1L7NMN2-F1
#
_entry.id   AF-A0A1L7NMN2-F1
#
_cell.length_a   1.000
_cell.length_b   1.000
_cell.length_c   1.000
_cell.angle_alpha   90.00
_cell.angle_beta   90.00
_cell.angle_gamma   90.00
#
_symmetry.space_group_name_H-M   'P 1'
#
loop_
_entity.id
_entity.type
_entity.pdbx_description
1 polymer ?
#
loop_
_entity_poly.entity_id
_entity_poly.type
_entity_poly.pdbx_seq_one_letter_code
_entity_poly.pdbx_strand_id
1 'polypeptide(L)'
;MGSTVSTGKLVAAFKATSGKVMYVLFEETYDSNCYPRTPRWSSYMIGELPAVMRHIFRAASSCEGGMTKGAGGREISPEGYIQGWFKELENPVEIADRKFELYAVNNYMAPIPTENFAWAKAAMVNVGREADAVKLENGEHLIVSLYDDAELLAAIYDGIHFGASRIIKSVPSAQYAPRDPSLGYAPAKSKVVSMDTPRFLRVREGHYHLAAQDANGDWRGDASHCFMNSFITNLWKSELAEPLTYRGKIKAYREAIKNAQVMPSNAKVVIDTKAVTDRYHQESVDWVLANNPHTKHGDEIHVELPTDYTALYRVATLNEKFARYVFTGNAPAQQLDLLAC
;
A
#
# COMPACT_ATOMS: atom_id res chain seq x y z
N MET A 1 -14.02 6.86 11.86
CA MET A 1 -13.55 6.07 10.70
C MET A 1 -13.80 4.60 11.00
N GLY A 2 -14.26 3.83 10.02
CA GLY A 2 -14.41 2.37 10.15
C GLY A 2 -13.08 1.65 9.93
N SER A 3 -13.04 0.37 10.31
CA SER A 3 -11.92 -0.52 10.04
C SER A 3 -12.42 -1.77 9.33
N THR A 4 -11.62 -2.28 8.39
CA THR A 4 -11.83 -3.59 7.80
C THR A 4 -11.32 -4.64 8.78
N VAL A 5 -12.19 -5.51 9.26
CA VAL A 5 -11.82 -6.61 10.15
C VAL A 5 -11.61 -7.87 9.33
N SER A 6 -10.39 -8.38 9.33
CA SER A 6 -9.98 -9.64 8.69
C SER A 6 -10.14 -10.81 9.65
N THR A 7 -10.92 -11.82 9.25
CA THR A 7 -11.21 -13.03 10.05
C THR A 7 -10.61 -14.29 9.47
N GLY A 8 -10.34 -14.34 8.16
CA GLY A 8 -9.80 -15.49 7.48
C GLY A 8 -9.05 -15.11 6.20
N LYS A 9 -8.05 -15.91 5.82
CA LYS A 9 -7.27 -15.77 4.58
C LYS A 9 -7.26 -17.11 3.87
N LEU A 10 -7.27 -17.08 2.55
CA LEU A 10 -7.16 -18.27 1.71
C LEU A 10 -6.47 -17.88 0.41
N VAL A 11 -5.48 -18.66 0.02
CA VAL A 11 -4.83 -18.54 -1.29
C VAL A 11 -5.23 -19.75 -2.10
N ALA A 12 -5.86 -19.50 -3.25
CA ALA A 12 -5.98 -20.53 -4.28
C ALA A 12 -4.90 -20.35 -5.34
N ALA A 13 -4.48 -21.44 -5.98
CA ALA A 13 -3.50 -21.43 -7.04
C ALA A 13 -3.89 -22.38 -8.17
N PHE A 14 -3.38 -22.09 -9.36
CA PHE A 14 -3.51 -22.94 -10.53
C PHE A 14 -2.34 -22.70 -11.49
N LYS A 15 -2.11 -23.64 -12.41
CA LYS A 15 -1.14 -23.49 -13.49
C LYS A 15 -1.89 -23.06 -14.76
N ALA A 16 -1.62 -21.84 -15.22
CA ALA A 16 -2.15 -21.34 -16.49
C ALA A 16 -1.64 -22.19 -17.67
N THR A 17 -2.31 -22.13 -18.82
CA THR A 17 -1.86 -22.87 -20.01
C THR A 17 -0.54 -22.34 -20.57
N SER A 18 -0.17 -21.10 -20.24
CA SER A 18 1.18 -20.54 -20.45
C SER A 18 2.28 -21.21 -19.60
N GLY A 19 1.88 -22.05 -18.63
CA GLY A 19 2.77 -22.74 -17.71
C GLY A 19 3.10 -21.96 -16.43
N LYS A 20 2.63 -20.71 -16.31
CA LYS A 20 2.83 -19.88 -15.13
C LYS A 20 1.92 -20.31 -13.98
N VAL A 21 2.42 -20.17 -12.75
CA VAL A 21 1.60 -20.35 -11.54
C VAL A 21 0.92 -19.03 -11.21
N MET A 22 -0.39 -19.10 -11.07
CA MET A 22 -1.28 -17.96 -10.83
C MET A 22 -1.99 -18.17 -9.49
N TYR A 23 -2.19 -17.09 -8.76
CA TYR A 23 -2.85 -17.11 -7.46
C TYR A 23 -4.13 -16.29 -7.49
N VAL A 24 -5.12 -16.72 -6.71
CA VAL A 24 -6.33 -15.97 -6.39
C VAL A 24 -6.37 -15.78 -4.88
N LEU A 25 -6.33 -14.51 -4.44
CA LEU A 25 -6.41 -14.19 -3.01
C LEU A 25 -7.86 -14.06 -2.58
N PHE A 26 -8.21 -14.72 -1.48
CA PHE A 26 -9.50 -14.58 -0.82
C PHE A 26 -9.29 -14.17 0.63
N GLU A 27 -10.08 -13.20 1.08
CA GLU A 27 -10.07 -12.78 2.48
C GLU A 27 -11.51 -12.72 3.00
N GLU A 28 -11.71 -13.23 4.21
CA GLU A 28 -12.96 -13.10 4.94
C GLU A 28 -12.90 -11.82 5.76
N THR A 29 -13.82 -10.90 5.48
CA THR A 29 -13.81 -9.57 6.09
C THR A 29 -15.21 -9.06 6.44
N TYR A 30 -15.26 -8.07 7.32
CA TYR A 30 -16.41 -7.18 7.51
C TYR A 30 -15.95 -5.76 7.82
N ASP A 31 -16.80 -4.76 7.57
CA ASP A 31 -16.57 -3.38 8.00
C ASP A 31 -17.11 -3.18 9.42
N SER A 32 -16.29 -2.64 10.33
CA SER A 32 -16.69 -2.41 11.73
C SER A 32 -17.91 -1.50 11.91
N ASN A 33 -18.24 -0.67 10.92
CA ASN A 33 -19.41 0.22 10.91
C ASN A 33 -20.66 -0.44 10.33
N CYS A 34 -20.54 -1.58 9.64
CA CYS A 34 -21.68 -2.29 9.07
C CYS A 34 -22.27 -3.29 10.08
N TYR A 35 -23.57 -3.17 10.34
CA TYR A 35 -24.32 -4.06 11.23
C TYR A 35 -25.41 -4.83 10.45
N PRO A 36 -25.57 -6.14 10.67
CA PRO A 36 -24.76 -7.00 11.52
C PRO A 36 -23.34 -7.21 10.97
N ARG A 37 -22.35 -7.32 11.88
CA ARG A 37 -20.94 -7.57 11.56
C ARG A 37 -20.74 -9.03 11.15
N THR A 38 -21.29 -9.41 10.00
CA THR A 38 -21.20 -10.77 9.47
C THR A 38 -19.99 -10.85 8.54
N PRO A 39 -18.95 -11.65 8.89
CA PRO A 39 -17.82 -11.88 8.01
C PRO A 39 -18.27 -12.48 6.68
N ARG A 40 -17.67 -12.04 5.58
CA ARG A 40 -17.92 -12.56 4.24
C ARG A 40 -16.61 -12.76 3.51
N TRP A 41 -16.50 -13.92 2.87
CA TRP A 41 -15.40 -14.19 1.97
C TRP A 41 -15.56 -13.42 0.67
N SER A 42 -14.49 -12.78 0.23
CA SER A 42 -14.40 -12.10 -1.06
C SER A 42 -13.08 -12.43 -1.72
N SER A 43 -13.09 -12.59 -3.05
CA SER A 43 -11.85 -12.60 -3.82
C SER A 43 -11.34 -11.17 -3.99
N TYR A 44 -10.03 -10.98 -3.84
CA TYR A 44 -9.38 -9.68 -3.89
C TYR A 44 -8.67 -9.48 -5.22
N MET A 45 -7.86 -10.45 -5.65
CA MET A 45 -7.03 -10.29 -6.84
C MET A 45 -6.71 -11.64 -7.50
N ILE A 46 -6.30 -11.57 -8.77
CA ILE A 46 -5.71 -12.66 -9.55
C ILE A 46 -4.33 -12.23 -10.02
N GLY A 47 -3.31 -13.08 -9.92
CA GLY A 47 -1.99 -12.72 -10.44
C GLY A 47 -0.85 -13.65 -10.08
N GLU A 48 0.29 -13.39 -10.73
CA GLU A 48 1.56 -14.05 -10.43
C GLU A 48 2.12 -13.57 -9.08
N LEU A 49 3.07 -14.32 -8.54
CA LEU A 49 3.68 -14.05 -7.23
C LEU A 49 4.11 -12.59 -7.01
N PRO A 50 4.75 -11.88 -7.96
CA PRO A 50 5.11 -10.47 -7.74
C PRO A 50 3.92 -9.53 -7.50
N ALA A 51 2.81 -9.74 -8.23
CA ALA A 51 1.58 -8.96 -8.06
C ALA A 51 0.91 -9.29 -6.71
N VAL A 52 0.89 -10.58 -6.35
CA VAL A 52 0.39 -11.07 -5.06
C VAL A 52 1.15 -10.46 -3.89
N MET A 53 2.47 -10.47 -3.95
CA MET A 53 3.33 -9.88 -2.91
C MET A 53 3.11 -8.38 -2.80
N ARG A 54 3.04 -7.67 -3.94
CA ARG A 54 2.69 -6.24 -3.95
C ARG A 54 1.35 -5.97 -3.26
N HIS A 55 0.33 -6.78 -3.54
CA HIS A 55 -0.99 -6.64 -2.93
C HIS A 55 -0.95 -6.90 -1.41
N ILE A 56 -0.33 -8.00 -0.97
CA ILE A 56 -0.22 -8.38 0.44
C ILE A 56 0.45 -7.28 1.26
N PHE A 57 1.58 -6.75 0.78
CA PHE A 57 2.33 -5.71 1.50
C PHE A 57 1.58 -4.38 1.51
N ARG A 58 0.93 -4.01 0.40
CA ARG A 58 0.03 -2.84 0.38
C ARG A 58 -1.10 -2.99 1.39
N ALA A 59 -1.76 -4.14 1.45
CA ALA A 59 -2.84 -4.39 2.41
C ALA A 59 -2.33 -4.39 3.86
N ALA A 60 -1.15 -4.98 4.12
CA ALA A 60 -0.53 -5.02 5.44
C ALA A 60 -0.19 -3.62 6.00
N SER A 61 0.13 -2.66 5.12
CA SER A 61 0.42 -1.29 5.53
C SER A 61 -0.73 -0.60 6.29
N SER A 62 -1.98 -0.97 5.96
CA SER A 62 -3.20 -0.46 6.60
C SER A 62 -3.34 -0.87 8.07
N CYS A 63 -2.55 -1.85 8.52
CA CYS A 63 -2.48 -2.23 9.93
C CYS A 63 -1.82 -1.14 10.80
N GLU A 64 -0.84 -0.38 10.29
CA GLU A 64 -0.15 0.68 11.05
C GLU A 64 -1.10 1.83 11.44
N GLY A 65 -2.07 2.15 10.56
CA GLY A 65 -3.08 3.17 10.82
C GLY A 65 -4.33 2.66 11.56
N GLY A 66 -4.38 1.37 11.93
CA GLY A 66 -5.56 0.75 12.54
C GLY A 66 -6.77 0.57 11.61
N MET A 67 -6.59 0.81 10.31
CA MET A 67 -7.65 0.67 9.29
C MET A 67 -7.94 -0.79 8.96
N THR A 68 -6.97 -1.67 9.18
CA THR A 68 -7.14 -3.13 9.09
C THR A 68 -6.91 -3.77 10.45
N LYS A 69 -7.90 -4.52 10.93
CA LYS A 69 -7.88 -5.20 12.23
C LYS A 69 -8.02 -6.70 12.09
N GLY A 70 -7.58 -7.45 13.09
CA GLY A 70 -7.81 -8.89 13.19
C GLY A 70 -9.19 -9.22 13.73
N ALA A 71 -9.54 -10.51 13.70
CA ALA A 71 -10.81 -11.05 14.19
C ALA A 71 -11.23 -10.46 15.55
N GLY A 72 -12.51 -10.10 15.66
CA GLY A 72 -13.06 -9.42 16.84
C GLY A 72 -12.70 -7.94 16.95
N GLY A 73 -12.08 -7.35 15.92
CA GLY A 73 -11.63 -5.95 15.95
C GLY A 73 -10.35 -5.73 16.76
N ARG A 74 -9.57 -6.79 16.99
CA ARG A 74 -8.28 -6.71 17.69
C ARG A 74 -7.24 -6.03 16.82
N GLU A 75 -6.34 -5.28 17.44
CA GLU A 75 -5.15 -4.78 16.73
C GLU A 75 -4.35 -5.95 16.16
N ILE A 76 -3.83 -5.75 14.94
CA ILE A 76 -2.98 -6.70 14.25
C ILE A 76 -1.79 -5.93 13.70
N SER A 77 -0.59 -6.48 13.81
CA SER A 77 0.59 -5.86 13.21
C SER A 77 0.71 -6.24 11.73
N PRO A 78 1.35 -5.40 10.88
CA PRO A 78 1.65 -5.78 9.51
C PRO A 78 2.39 -7.11 9.39
N GLU A 79 3.34 -7.37 10.31
CA GLU A 79 4.12 -8.61 10.33
C GLU A 79 3.24 -9.85 10.56
N GLY A 80 2.24 -9.73 11.43
CA GLY A 80 1.26 -10.78 11.69
C GLY A 80 0.30 -10.98 10.52
N TYR A 81 -0.13 -9.88 9.88
CA TYR A 81 -0.98 -9.93 8.70
C TYR A 81 -0.28 -10.60 7.50
N ILE A 82 0.97 -10.22 7.21
CA ILE A 82 1.82 -10.82 6.16
C ILE A 82 2.07 -12.31 6.43
N GLN A 83 2.39 -12.68 7.68
CA GLN A 83 2.60 -14.09 8.04
C GLN A 83 1.37 -14.96 7.78
N GLY A 84 0.17 -14.42 8.03
CA GLY A 84 -1.07 -15.12 7.71
C GLY A 84 -1.19 -15.45 6.23
N TRP A 85 -0.79 -14.52 5.35
CA TRP A 85 -0.78 -14.76 3.91
C TRP A 85 0.32 -15.74 3.48
N PHE A 86 1.51 -15.66 4.06
CA PHE A 86 2.61 -16.57 3.72
C PHE A 86 2.27 -18.02 4.08
N LYS A 87 1.61 -18.24 5.21
CA LYS A 87 1.11 -19.58 5.58
C LYS A 87 0.17 -20.16 4.53
N GLU A 88 -0.70 -19.33 3.96
CA GLU A 88 -1.62 -19.77 2.89
C GLU A 88 -0.91 -19.93 1.55
N LEU A 89 0.11 -19.12 1.26
CA LEU A 89 0.94 -19.22 0.05
C LEU A 89 1.83 -20.46 0.04
N GLU A 90 2.33 -20.91 1.18
CA GLU A 90 3.17 -22.12 1.28
C GLU A 90 2.44 -23.38 0.81
N ASN A 91 1.14 -23.44 1.03
CA ASN A 91 0.30 -24.59 0.71
C ASN A 91 -1.08 -24.10 0.24
N PRO A 92 -1.21 -23.55 -0.98
CA PRO A 92 -2.47 -23.02 -1.48
C PRO A 92 -3.48 -24.14 -1.76
N VAL A 93 -4.76 -23.79 -1.89
CA VAL A 93 -5.76 -24.71 -2.45
C VAL A 93 -5.73 -24.69 -3.97
N GLU A 94 -5.99 -25.80 -4.62
CA GLU A 94 -6.17 -25.83 -6.07
C GLU A 94 -7.50 -25.18 -6.46
N ILE A 95 -7.53 -24.38 -7.52
CA ILE A 95 -8.78 -23.84 -8.09
C ILE A 95 -8.98 -24.37 -9.51
N ALA A 96 -10.15 -24.98 -9.74
CA ALA A 96 -10.53 -25.49 -11.05
C ALA A 96 -10.72 -24.34 -12.06
N ASP A 97 -10.51 -24.65 -13.33
CA ASP A 97 -10.79 -23.70 -14.41
C ASP A 97 -12.27 -23.29 -14.42
N ARG A 98 -12.50 -22.02 -14.73
CA ARG A 98 -13.82 -21.40 -14.79
C ARG A 98 -13.85 -20.39 -15.92
N LYS A 99 -14.96 -20.36 -16.64
CA LYS A 99 -15.21 -19.34 -17.66
C LYS A 99 -15.97 -18.16 -17.07
N PHE A 100 -15.60 -16.96 -17.52
CA PHE A 100 -16.22 -15.70 -17.15
C PHE A 100 -16.64 -14.96 -18.41
N GLU A 101 -17.74 -14.23 -18.30
CA GLU A 101 -18.18 -13.30 -19.32
C GLU A 101 -17.76 -11.88 -18.89
N LEU A 102 -16.90 -11.25 -19.69
CA LEU A 102 -16.49 -9.87 -19.51
C LEU A 102 -17.29 -8.96 -20.42
N TYR A 103 -17.76 -7.85 -19.87
CA TYR A 103 -18.46 -6.80 -20.60
C TYR A 103 -18.25 -5.46 -19.88
N ALA A 104 -18.26 -4.38 -20.65
CA ALA A 104 -18.17 -3.02 -20.14
C ALA A 104 -19.57 -2.39 -20.07
N VAL A 105 -20.04 -2.04 -18.87
CA VAL A 105 -21.34 -1.38 -18.69
C VAL A 105 -21.31 -0.39 -17.53
N ASN A 106 -22.20 0.61 -17.57
CA ASN A 106 -22.35 1.59 -16.50
C ASN A 106 -23.06 0.99 -15.28
N ASN A 107 -22.36 0.12 -14.55
CA ASN A 107 -22.79 -0.46 -13.29
C ASN A 107 -21.56 -0.71 -12.41
N TYR A 108 -21.57 -0.18 -11.19
CA TYR A 108 -20.48 -0.36 -10.23
C TYR A 108 -20.17 -1.82 -9.92
N MET A 109 -21.12 -2.75 -10.09
CA MET A 109 -20.95 -4.19 -9.87
C MET A 109 -20.65 -5.00 -11.15
N ALA A 110 -20.46 -4.33 -12.29
CA ALA A 110 -20.11 -4.98 -13.55
C ALA A 110 -18.72 -5.67 -13.47
N PRO A 111 -18.44 -6.64 -14.37
CA PRO A 111 -17.09 -7.14 -14.57
C PRO A 111 -16.10 -6.01 -14.86
N ILE A 112 -16.50 -5.03 -15.69
CA ILE A 112 -15.74 -3.81 -15.98
C ILE A 112 -16.69 -2.60 -16.04
N PRO A 113 -16.75 -1.77 -14.98
CA PRO A 113 -17.43 -0.48 -15.02
C PRO A 113 -16.90 0.46 -16.11
N THR A 114 -17.79 1.10 -16.87
CA THR A 114 -17.41 2.06 -17.94
C THR A 114 -16.60 3.25 -17.41
N GLU A 115 -16.87 3.68 -16.17
CA GLU A 115 -16.14 4.77 -15.51
C GLU A 115 -14.64 4.48 -15.31
N ASN A 116 -14.25 3.19 -15.27
CA ASN A 116 -12.86 2.75 -15.13
C ASN A 116 -12.34 2.03 -16.37
N PHE A 117 -13.08 2.02 -17.48
CA PHE A 117 -12.72 1.24 -18.67
C PHE A 117 -11.38 1.65 -19.29
N ALA A 118 -11.04 2.95 -19.26
CA ALA A 118 -9.76 3.44 -19.79
C ALA A 118 -8.55 2.73 -19.17
N TRP A 119 -8.60 2.43 -17.87
CA TRP A 119 -7.56 1.65 -17.21
C TRP A 119 -7.55 0.21 -17.69
N ALA A 120 -8.74 -0.43 -17.76
CA ALA A 120 -8.85 -1.84 -18.18
C ALA A 120 -8.31 -2.01 -19.61
N LYS A 121 -8.65 -1.09 -20.51
CA LYS A 121 -8.11 -1.03 -21.87
C LYS A 121 -6.59 -0.93 -21.88
N ALA A 122 -5.99 -0.03 -21.09
CA ALA A 122 -4.53 0.07 -20.99
C ALA A 122 -3.89 -1.22 -20.46
N ALA A 123 -4.49 -1.85 -19.45
CA ALA A 123 -4.01 -3.13 -18.91
C ALA A 123 -4.08 -4.25 -19.95
N MET A 124 -5.17 -4.33 -20.72
CA MET A 124 -5.34 -5.30 -21.81
C MET A 124 -4.31 -5.09 -22.93
N VAL A 125 -4.05 -3.85 -23.33
CA VAL A 125 -3.04 -3.51 -24.34
C VAL A 125 -1.65 -3.95 -23.87
N ASN A 126 -1.30 -3.72 -22.61
CA ASN A 126 0.00 -4.11 -22.04
C ASN A 126 0.27 -5.63 -22.08
N VAL A 127 -0.78 -6.45 -22.14
CA VAL A 127 -0.66 -7.91 -22.28
C VAL A 127 -0.99 -8.40 -23.70
N GLY A 128 -0.99 -7.50 -24.69
CA GLY A 128 -1.19 -7.84 -26.10
C GLY A 128 -2.63 -8.17 -26.48
N ARG A 129 -3.62 -7.77 -25.68
CA ARG A 129 -5.06 -8.05 -25.88
C ARG A 129 -5.83 -6.82 -26.36
N GLU A 130 -5.20 -5.99 -27.19
CA GLU A 130 -5.80 -4.76 -27.74
C GLU A 130 -7.09 -5.04 -28.53
N ALA A 131 -7.10 -6.07 -29.37
CA ALA A 131 -8.28 -6.44 -30.16
C ALA A 131 -9.49 -6.78 -29.28
N ASP A 132 -9.26 -7.39 -28.12
CA ASP A 132 -10.32 -7.70 -27.17
C ASP A 132 -10.79 -6.46 -26.40
N ALA A 133 -9.89 -5.51 -26.13
CA ALA A 133 -10.28 -4.23 -25.54
C ALA A 133 -11.20 -3.44 -26.49
N VAL A 134 -10.93 -3.46 -27.80
CA VAL A 134 -11.79 -2.83 -28.82
C VAL A 134 -13.19 -3.46 -28.85
N LYS A 135 -13.30 -4.79 -28.75
CA LYS A 135 -14.61 -5.48 -28.65
C LYS A 135 -15.42 -4.99 -27.46
N LEU A 136 -14.81 -4.95 -26.27
CA LEU A 136 -15.49 -4.47 -25.06
C LEU A 136 -15.89 -2.99 -25.16
N GLU A 137 -15.06 -2.15 -25.79
CA GLU A 137 -15.36 -0.73 -26.03
C GLU A 137 -16.58 -0.55 -26.95
N ASN A 138 -16.75 -1.45 -27.92
CA ASN A 138 -17.90 -1.50 -28.82
C ASN A 138 -19.15 -2.14 -28.18
N GLY A 139 -19.09 -2.53 -26.90
CA GLY A 139 -20.19 -3.15 -26.17
C GLY A 139 -20.34 -4.66 -26.41
N GLU A 140 -19.36 -5.30 -27.04
CA GLU A 140 -19.34 -6.76 -27.19
C GLU A 140 -18.91 -7.45 -25.89
N HIS A 141 -19.23 -8.74 -25.80
CA HIS A 141 -18.89 -9.58 -24.65
C HIS A 141 -17.73 -10.51 -24.99
N LEU A 142 -16.88 -10.80 -23.99
CA LEU A 142 -15.80 -11.77 -24.10
C LEU A 142 -16.03 -12.94 -23.15
N ILE A 143 -15.90 -14.15 -23.66
CA ILE A 143 -15.80 -15.34 -22.81
C ILE A 143 -14.32 -15.64 -22.61
N VAL A 144 -13.87 -15.62 -21.36
CA VAL A 144 -12.48 -15.87 -20.96
C VAL A 144 -12.41 -17.00 -19.96
N SER A 145 -11.33 -17.76 -19.94
CA SER A 145 -11.08 -18.84 -18.98
C SER A 145 -10.05 -18.41 -17.93
N LEU A 146 -10.19 -18.92 -16.70
CA LEU A 146 -9.21 -18.68 -15.64
C LEU A 146 -7.83 -19.19 -16.05
N TYR A 147 -7.76 -20.31 -16.77
CA TYR A 147 -6.52 -20.97 -17.15
C TYR A 147 -5.94 -20.45 -18.47
N ASP A 148 -6.79 -20.22 -19.48
CA ASP A 148 -6.33 -19.79 -20.82
C ASP A 148 -6.08 -18.28 -20.92
N ASP A 149 -6.81 -17.48 -20.15
CA ASP A 149 -6.73 -16.02 -20.17
C ASP A 149 -6.16 -15.46 -18.85
N ALA A 150 -5.35 -16.26 -18.15
CA ALA A 150 -4.89 -15.94 -16.80
C ALA A 150 -4.15 -14.60 -16.72
N GLU A 151 -3.25 -14.32 -17.67
CA GLU A 151 -2.52 -13.04 -17.74
C GLU A 151 -3.44 -11.85 -18.03
N LEU A 152 -4.47 -12.02 -18.86
CA LEU A 152 -5.49 -11.00 -19.11
C LEU A 152 -6.28 -10.72 -17.83
N LEU A 153 -6.76 -11.76 -17.16
CA LEU A 153 -7.50 -11.64 -15.90
C LEU A 153 -6.65 -11.01 -14.80
N ALA A 154 -5.37 -11.38 -14.70
CA ALA A 154 -4.44 -10.80 -13.74
C ALA A 154 -4.09 -9.34 -14.04
N ALA A 155 -3.99 -8.98 -15.31
CA ALA A 155 -3.80 -7.60 -15.72
C ALA A 155 -4.99 -6.72 -15.36
N ILE A 156 -6.22 -7.25 -15.44
CA ILE A 156 -7.42 -6.50 -15.09
C ILE A 156 -7.68 -6.48 -13.57
N TYR A 157 -7.72 -7.66 -12.95
CA TYR A 157 -8.18 -7.88 -11.57
C TYR A 157 -7.02 -7.94 -10.57
N ASP A 158 -6.23 -6.86 -10.52
CA ASP A 158 -5.00 -6.72 -9.71
C ASP A 158 -5.26 -6.44 -8.21
N GLY A 159 -6.52 -6.26 -7.81
CA GLY A 159 -6.93 -5.88 -6.45
C GLY A 159 -6.54 -4.47 -6.01
N ILE A 160 -6.00 -3.65 -6.90
CA ILE A 160 -5.73 -2.22 -6.69
C ILE A 160 -6.78 -1.40 -7.43
N HIS A 161 -7.00 -1.70 -8.70
CA HIS A 161 -7.94 -1.01 -9.58
C HIS A 161 -9.25 -1.80 -9.71
N PHE A 162 -9.15 -3.12 -9.90
CA PHE A 162 -10.32 -4.00 -9.90
C PHE A 162 -10.12 -5.18 -8.95
N GLY A 163 -11.10 -5.39 -8.07
CA GLY A 163 -11.18 -6.60 -7.27
C GLY A 163 -11.61 -7.79 -8.11
N ALA A 164 -11.00 -8.95 -7.89
CA ALA A 164 -11.43 -10.21 -8.51
C ALA A 164 -12.88 -10.59 -8.16
N SER A 165 -13.45 -10.02 -7.09
CA SER A 165 -14.85 -10.22 -6.66
C SER A 165 -15.88 -9.86 -7.72
N ARG A 166 -15.49 -9.06 -8.71
CA ARG A 166 -16.31 -8.72 -9.88
C ARG A 166 -16.66 -9.94 -10.73
N ILE A 167 -15.76 -10.92 -10.83
CA ILE A 167 -15.93 -12.14 -11.62
C ILE A 167 -15.97 -13.41 -10.77
N ILE A 168 -15.30 -13.43 -9.62
CA ILE A 168 -15.28 -14.54 -8.66
C ILE A 168 -16.02 -14.13 -7.39
N LYS A 169 -17.35 -14.21 -7.44
CA LYS A 169 -18.25 -13.74 -6.36
C LYS A 169 -18.27 -14.61 -5.11
N SER A 170 -17.80 -15.86 -5.18
CA SER A 170 -17.92 -16.80 -4.06
C SER A 170 -16.68 -17.68 -3.93
N VAL A 171 -16.37 -17.97 -2.67
CA VAL A 171 -15.23 -18.80 -2.21
C VAL A 171 -15.55 -20.29 -1.97
N PRO A 172 -16.81 -20.78 -1.86
CA PRO A 172 -17.07 -22.18 -1.49
C PRO A 172 -16.33 -23.23 -2.30
N SER A 173 -16.10 -23.00 -3.61
CA SER A 173 -15.34 -23.95 -4.43
C SER A 173 -13.86 -24.04 -4.06
N ALA A 174 -13.27 -22.97 -3.53
CA ALA A 174 -11.87 -22.94 -3.12
C ALA A 174 -11.69 -23.35 -1.65
N GLN A 175 -12.63 -23.00 -0.77
CA GLN A 175 -12.47 -23.22 0.68
C GLN A 175 -12.29 -24.70 1.06
N TYR A 176 -12.89 -25.61 0.29
CA TYR A 176 -12.85 -27.06 0.53
C TYR A 176 -12.04 -27.82 -0.52
N ALA A 177 -11.35 -27.10 -1.41
CA ALA A 177 -10.52 -27.73 -2.43
C ALA A 177 -9.25 -28.36 -1.80
N PRO A 178 -8.66 -29.38 -2.46
CA PRO A 178 -7.42 -29.98 -2.01
C PRO A 178 -6.31 -28.93 -1.97
N ARG A 179 -5.42 -29.08 -0.98
CA ARG A 179 -4.21 -28.25 -0.84
C ARG A 179 -3.10 -28.85 -1.71
N ASP A 180 -2.38 -28.00 -2.43
CA ASP A 180 -1.29 -28.40 -3.31
C ASP A 180 -0.02 -27.54 -3.07
N PRO A 181 0.97 -28.05 -2.32
CA PRO A 181 2.20 -27.32 -2.06
C PRO A 181 3.08 -27.18 -3.31
N SER A 182 2.84 -27.95 -4.39
CA SER A 182 3.60 -27.83 -5.64
C SER A 182 3.30 -26.52 -6.40
N LEU A 183 2.16 -25.88 -6.09
CA LEU A 183 1.78 -24.55 -6.57
C LEU A 183 2.17 -23.44 -5.58
N GLY A 184 2.74 -23.80 -4.42
CA GLY A 184 3.01 -22.88 -3.32
C GLY A 184 4.29 -22.06 -3.47
N TYR A 185 4.38 -21.01 -2.64
CA TYR A 185 5.59 -20.22 -2.43
C TYR A 185 6.11 -20.47 -1.01
N ALA A 186 7.15 -21.30 -0.90
CA ALA A 186 7.78 -21.69 0.36
C ALA A 186 9.31 -21.50 0.30
N PRO A 187 9.81 -20.27 0.17
CA PRO A 187 11.24 -20.01 0.06
C PRO A 187 11.98 -20.29 1.38
N ALA A 188 13.27 -20.59 1.30
CA ALA A 188 14.13 -20.56 2.48
C ALA A 188 14.37 -19.11 2.93
N LYS A 189 14.47 -18.91 4.25
CA LYS A 189 14.81 -17.59 4.80
C LYS A 189 16.20 -17.16 4.34
N SER A 190 16.31 -15.91 3.90
CA SER A 190 17.59 -15.31 3.53
C SER A 190 18.48 -15.07 4.74
N LYS A 191 19.79 -15.32 4.56
CA LYS A 191 20.82 -15.07 5.58
C LYS A 191 21.35 -13.64 5.53
N VAL A 192 21.34 -13.03 4.34
CA VAL A 192 21.71 -11.63 4.14
C VAL A 192 20.46 -10.80 4.25
N VAL A 193 20.52 -9.75 5.06
CA VAL A 193 19.44 -8.78 5.21
C VAL A 193 20.04 -7.41 4.95
N SER A 194 19.71 -6.81 3.80
CA SER A 194 20.10 -5.44 3.50
C SER A 194 18.93 -4.49 3.79
N MET A 195 19.21 -3.38 4.45
CA MET A 195 18.21 -2.34 4.67
C MET A 195 18.88 -0.99 4.70
N ASP A 196 18.50 -0.14 3.75
CA ASP A 196 18.79 1.28 3.83
C ASP A 196 17.67 1.95 4.65
N THR A 197 18.05 2.75 5.62
CA THR A 197 17.11 3.45 6.50
C THR A 197 17.32 4.94 6.34
N PRO A 198 16.30 5.70 5.92
CA PRO A 198 16.45 7.14 5.81
C PRO A 198 16.67 7.73 7.20
N ARG A 199 17.34 8.88 7.23
CA ARG A 199 17.50 9.63 8.46
C ARG A 199 16.18 10.29 8.84
N PHE A 200 15.82 10.19 10.11
CA PHE A 200 14.61 10.75 10.69
C PHE A 200 14.94 11.79 11.75
N LEU A 201 14.18 12.88 11.74
CA LEU A 201 14.15 13.86 12.82
C LEU A 201 12.72 14.08 13.28
N ARG A 202 12.48 14.05 14.59
CA ARG A 202 11.19 14.43 15.17
C ARG A 202 11.04 15.93 15.11
N VAL A 203 9.89 16.42 14.67
CA VAL A 203 9.61 17.86 14.64
C VAL A 203 9.65 18.43 16.06
N ARG A 204 9.16 17.67 17.06
CA ARG A 204 9.19 18.02 18.47
C ARG A 204 9.08 16.77 19.35
N GLU A 205 9.60 16.84 20.57
CA GLU A 205 9.40 15.78 21.56
C GLU A 205 7.90 15.55 21.85
N GLY A 206 7.49 14.28 21.88
CA GLY A 206 6.09 13.88 22.09
C GLY A 206 5.14 14.13 20.91
N HIS A 207 5.62 14.70 19.80
CA HIS A 207 4.83 14.90 18.58
C HIS A 207 5.06 13.74 17.59
N TYR A 208 4.01 13.34 16.87
CA TYR A 208 4.06 12.18 15.97
C TYR A 208 4.50 12.51 14.53
N HIS A 209 4.71 13.79 14.20
CA HIS A 209 5.30 14.18 12.92
C HIS A 209 6.82 14.13 12.97
N LEU A 210 7.41 13.62 11.90
CA LEU A 210 8.83 13.57 11.66
C LEU A 210 9.15 14.22 10.32
N ALA A 211 10.42 14.51 10.07
CA ALA A 211 10.93 14.61 8.72
C ALA A 211 11.89 13.46 8.43
N ALA A 212 11.85 12.99 7.18
CA ALA A 212 12.83 12.08 6.62
C ALA A 212 13.72 12.82 5.63
N GLN A 213 15.00 12.47 5.58
CA GLN A 213 15.91 12.99 4.56
C GLN A 213 15.69 12.23 3.24
N ASP A 214 15.39 12.95 2.16
CA ASP A 214 15.24 12.39 0.83
C ASP A 214 16.60 12.22 0.11
N ALA A 215 16.57 11.66 -1.11
CA ALA A 215 17.77 11.39 -1.91
C ALA A 215 18.53 12.68 -2.34
N ASN A 216 17.86 13.83 -2.34
CA ASN A 216 18.49 15.13 -2.63
C ASN A 216 19.07 15.77 -1.35
N GLY A 217 18.87 15.15 -0.19
CA GLY A 217 19.30 15.66 1.10
C GLY A 217 18.31 16.61 1.76
N ASP A 218 17.13 16.85 1.15
CA ASP A 218 16.09 17.69 1.73
C ASP A 218 15.31 16.92 2.81
N TRP A 219 14.85 17.65 3.83
CA TRP A 219 14.04 17.08 4.91
C TRP A 219 12.55 17.25 4.61
N ARG A 220 11.84 16.15 4.38
CA ARG A 220 10.41 16.12 4.03
C ARG A 220 9.57 15.61 5.19
N GLY A 221 8.50 16.33 5.52
CA GLY A 221 7.65 16.05 6.69
C GLY A 221 6.47 15.15 6.41
N ASP A 222 6.18 14.25 7.35
CA ASP A 222 4.91 13.52 7.40
C ASP A 222 4.67 12.97 8.83
N ALA A 223 3.50 12.39 9.07
CA ALA A 223 3.21 11.62 10.26
C ALA A 223 3.99 10.29 10.28
N SER A 224 4.39 9.84 11.47
CA SER A 224 5.17 8.60 11.66
C SER A 224 4.56 7.38 10.97
N HIS A 225 3.24 7.22 11.08
CA HIS A 225 2.52 6.10 10.49
C HIS A 225 2.49 6.16 8.95
N CYS A 226 2.60 7.34 8.33
CA CYS A 226 2.72 7.48 6.88
C CYS A 226 4.06 6.95 6.37
N PHE A 227 5.16 7.25 7.06
CA PHE A 227 6.48 6.68 6.74
C PHE A 227 6.50 5.16 6.87
N MET A 228 5.91 4.62 7.94
CA MET A 228 5.75 3.17 8.12
C MET A 228 4.90 2.54 7.00
N ASN A 229 3.77 3.15 6.66
CA ASN A 229 2.87 2.68 5.61
C ASN A 229 3.59 2.62 4.26
N SER A 230 4.27 3.71 3.87
CA SER A 230 5.02 3.78 2.61
C SER A 230 6.13 2.73 2.57
N PHE A 231 6.88 2.56 3.66
CA PHE A 231 7.93 1.55 3.75
C PHE A 231 7.38 0.13 3.55
N ILE A 232 6.33 -0.24 4.31
CA ILE A 232 5.70 -1.57 4.22
C ILE A 232 5.13 -1.80 2.83
N THR A 233 4.41 -0.83 2.27
CA THR A 233 3.81 -0.92 0.93
C THR A 233 4.84 -1.25 -0.15
N ASN A 234 6.07 -0.75 -0.02
CA ASN A 234 7.14 -0.93 -1.01
C ASN A 234 8.09 -2.09 -0.71
N LEU A 235 7.96 -2.75 0.45
CA LEU A 235 8.88 -3.78 0.92
C LEU A 235 8.81 -5.09 0.11
N TRP A 236 7.74 -5.32 -0.65
CA TRP A 236 7.51 -6.56 -1.40
C TRP A 236 8.62 -6.94 -2.37
N LYS A 237 9.29 -5.97 -3.02
CA LYS A 237 10.40 -6.24 -3.95
C LYS A 237 11.61 -6.83 -3.21
N SER A 238 11.95 -6.20 -2.09
CA SER A 238 13.04 -6.64 -1.24
C SER A 238 12.72 -7.99 -0.60
N GLU A 239 11.46 -8.25 -0.26
CA GLU A 239 11.03 -9.56 0.24
C GLU A 239 11.11 -10.67 -0.81
N LEU A 240 10.84 -10.38 -2.09
CA LEU A 240 11.07 -11.36 -3.17
C LEU A 240 12.55 -11.66 -3.39
N ALA A 241 13.42 -10.65 -3.23
CA ALA A 241 14.86 -10.81 -3.39
C ALA A 241 15.53 -11.45 -2.16
N GLU A 242 15.04 -11.13 -0.97
CA GLU A 242 15.54 -11.61 0.32
C GLU A 242 14.38 -12.21 1.15
N PRO A 243 13.90 -13.42 0.83
CA PRO A 243 12.71 -13.97 1.45
C PRO A 243 12.78 -14.14 2.97
N LEU A 244 11.62 -13.96 3.59
CA LEU A 244 11.33 -14.08 5.02
C LEU A 244 12.16 -13.13 5.90
N THR A 245 12.46 -11.93 5.38
CA THR A 245 13.23 -10.89 6.08
C THR A 245 12.38 -9.69 6.50
N TYR A 246 11.16 -9.56 5.99
CA TYR A 246 10.25 -8.44 6.27
C TYR A 246 10.11 -8.09 7.77
N ARG A 247 10.07 -9.09 8.66
CA ARG A 247 9.92 -8.85 10.11
C ARG A 247 11.06 -8.02 10.70
N GLY A 248 12.29 -8.40 10.37
CA GLY A 248 13.49 -7.71 10.84
C GLY A 248 13.52 -6.28 10.29
N LYS A 249 13.22 -6.13 8.99
CA LYS A 249 13.19 -4.84 8.30
C LYS A 249 12.13 -3.88 8.85
N ILE A 250 10.89 -4.35 9.02
CA ILE A 250 9.81 -3.53 9.61
C ILE A 250 10.15 -3.11 11.04
N LYS A 251 10.70 -4.03 11.85
CA LYS A 251 11.12 -3.72 13.22
C LYS A 251 12.24 -2.68 13.25
N ALA A 252 13.27 -2.84 12.43
CA ALA A 252 14.41 -1.94 12.40
C ALA A 252 14.01 -0.54 11.91
N TYR A 253 13.17 -0.44 10.87
CA TYR A 253 12.62 0.83 10.40
C TYR A 253 11.75 1.52 11.47
N ARG A 254 10.92 0.76 12.20
CA ARG A 254 10.13 1.29 13.32
C ARG A 254 11.00 1.81 14.46
N GLU A 255 12.08 1.10 14.79
CA GLU A 255 13.05 1.56 15.79
C GLU A 255 13.82 2.79 15.32
N ALA A 256 14.09 2.93 14.02
CA ALA A 256 14.71 4.14 13.47
C ALA A 256 13.83 5.38 13.66
N ILE A 257 12.53 5.27 13.38
CA ILE A 257 11.55 6.34 13.65
C ILE A 257 11.46 6.63 15.15
N LYS A 258 11.39 5.58 15.97
CA LYS A 258 11.28 5.70 17.42
C LYS A 258 12.53 6.34 18.03
N ASN A 259 13.72 6.11 17.51
CA ASN A 259 14.96 6.67 18.05
C ASN A 259 15.39 7.97 17.34
N ALA A 260 14.54 8.52 16.45
CA ALA A 260 14.78 9.78 15.78
C ALA A 260 14.97 10.92 16.80
N GLN A 261 16.02 11.72 16.61
CA GLN A 261 16.31 12.86 17.46
C GLN A 261 15.37 14.02 17.16
N VAL A 262 15.16 14.91 18.12
CA VAL A 262 14.40 16.14 17.90
C VAL A 262 15.19 17.08 17.00
N MET A 263 14.50 17.74 16.06
CA MET A 263 15.09 18.76 15.20
C MET A 263 15.76 19.86 16.03
N PRO A 264 16.83 20.47 15.49
CA PRO A 264 17.41 21.68 16.07
C PRO A 264 16.35 22.78 16.31
N SER A 265 16.50 23.55 17.39
CA SER A 265 15.53 24.58 17.77
C SER A 265 15.40 25.75 16.78
N ASN A 266 16.36 25.89 15.87
CA ASN A 266 16.39 26.86 14.78
C ASN A 266 15.81 26.29 13.47
N ALA A 267 15.14 25.13 13.52
CA ALA A 267 14.47 24.57 12.35
C ALA A 267 13.28 25.42 11.91
N LYS A 268 13.13 25.54 10.60
CA LYS A 268 12.07 26.26 9.89
C LYS A 268 11.49 25.38 8.81
N VAL A 269 10.23 25.65 8.45
CA VAL A 269 9.64 25.10 7.22
C VAL A 269 9.78 26.14 6.12
N VAL A 270 10.34 25.73 4.99
CA VAL A 270 10.40 26.51 3.76
C VAL A 270 9.26 26.06 2.86
N ILE A 271 8.46 27.01 2.40
CA ILE A 271 7.33 26.83 1.50
C ILE A 271 7.69 27.44 0.14
N ASP A 272 7.73 26.62 -0.91
CA ASP A 272 7.77 27.08 -2.29
C ASP A 272 6.34 27.38 -2.77
N THR A 273 6.00 28.67 -2.81
CA THR A 273 4.65 29.11 -3.18
C THR A 273 4.29 28.84 -4.64
N LYS A 274 5.27 28.64 -5.53
CA LYS A 274 5.02 28.30 -6.95
C LYS A 274 4.63 26.84 -7.15
N ALA A 275 5.05 25.97 -6.23
CA ALA A 275 4.72 24.55 -6.28
C ALA A 275 3.31 24.23 -5.75
N VAL A 276 2.59 25.23 -5.21
CA VAL A 276 1.21 25.08 -4.73
C VAL A 276 0.25 25.31 -5.90
N THR A 277 -0.31 24.24 -6.45
CA THR A 277 -1.12 24.31 -7.68
C THR A 277 -2.62 24.12 -7.47
N ASP A 278 -3.05 23.63 -6.31
CA ASP A 278 -4.46 23.35 -6.03
C ASP A 278 -4.99 24.10 -4.81
N ARG A 279 -6.31 24.30 -4.82
CA ARG A 279 -7.02 25.09 -3.83
C ARG A 279 -6.90 24.51 -2.41
N TYR A 280 -6.92 23.18 -2.26
CA TYR A 280 -6.88 22.55 -0.95
C TYR A 280 -5.55 22.82 -0.24
N HIS A 281 -4.45 22.69 -0.97
CA HIS A 281 -3.13 23.02 -0.44
C HIS A 281 -2.93 24.53 -0.26
N GLN A 282 -3.49 25.36 -1.15
CA GLN A 282 -3.45 26.82 -0.99
C GLN A 282 -4.13 27.26 0.31
N GLU A 283 -5.32 26.73 0.62
CA GLU A 283 -6.02 27.03 1.89
C GLU A 283 -5.20 26.63 3.12
N SER A 284 -4.43 25.53 3.04
CA SER A 284 -3.55 25.09 4.11
C SER A 284 -2.34 26.04 4.29
N VAL A 285 -1.75 26.49 3.19
CA VAL A 285 -0.64 27.47 3.20
C VAL A 285 -1.13 28.81 3.74
N ASP A 286 -2.25 29.32 3.24
CA ASP A 286 -2.81 30.61 3.68
C ASP A 286 -3.10 30.61 5.18
N TRP A 287 -3.64 29.51 5.72
CA TRP A 287 -3.84 29.36 7.15
C TRP A 287 -2.51 29.44 7.91
N VAL A 288 -1.48 28.73 7.45
CA VAL A 288 -0.15 28.75 8.09
C VAL A 288 0.43 30.16 8.10
N LEU A 289 0.37 30.87 6.98
CA LEU A 289 0.91 32.23 6.85
C LEU A 289 0.16 33.25 7.71
N ALA A 290 -1.17 33.11 7.84
CA ALA A 290 -1.98 33.99 8.67
C ALA A 290 -1.76 33.81 10.18
N ASN A 291 -1.31 32.62 10.61
CA ASN A 291 -1.27 32.24 12.02
C ASN A 291 0.15 32.04 12.58
N ASN A 292 1.20 32.12 11.76
CA ASN A 292 2.57 31.84 12.18
C ASN A 292 3.55 32.93 11.73
N PRO A 293 4.55 33.28 12.57
CA PRO A 293 5.64 34.15 12.17
C PRO A 293 6.39 33.59 10.95
N HIS A 294 6.59 34.44 9.94
CA HIS A 294 7.26 34.03 8.71
C HIS A 294 8.05 35.17 8.07
N THR A 295 8.97 34.80 7.19
CA THR A 295 9.83 35.71 6.42
C THR A 295 9.84 35.28 4.95
N LYS A 296 9.79 36.26 4.03
CA LYS A 296 9.77 36.00 2.59
C LYS A 296 11.18 36.17 2.00
N HIS A 297 11.63 35.18 1.25
CA HIS A 297 12.92 35.16 0.56
C HIS A 297 12.69 34.82 -0.92
N GLY A 298 12.48 35.83 -1.75
CA GLY A 298 12.11 35.62 -3.15
C GLY A 298 10.76 34.92 -3.27
N ASP A 299 10.76 33.71 -3.85
CA ASP A 299 9.57 32.87 -4.03
C ASP A 299 9.33 31.89 -2.85
N GLU A 300 10.30 31.79 -1.94
CA GLU A 300 10.22 30.95 -0.75
C GLU A 300 9.70 31.74 0.45
N ILE A 301 8.89 31.08 1.29
CA ILE A 301 8.46 31.60 2.58
C ILE A 301 8.98 30.69 3.69
N HIS A 302 9.70 31.29 4.64
CA HIS A 302 10.29 30.60 5.78
C HIS A 302 9.42 30.82 7.00
N VAL A 303 8.84 29.74 7.52
CA VAL A 303 7.95 29.74 8.69
C VAL A 303 8.69 29.14 9.88
N GLU A 304 8.68 29.85 11.02
CA GLU A 304 9.23 29.32 12.27
C GLU A 304 8.36 28.17 12.79
N LEU A 305 8.96 27.15 13.40
CA LEU A 305 8.18 26.07 14.01
C LEU A 305 7.44 26.59 15.27
N PRO A 306 6.10 26.57 15.28
CA PRO A 306 5.34 27.10 16.41
C PRO A 306 5.39 26.15 17.61
N THR A 307 5.22 26.72 18.81
CA THR A 307 5.14 25.97 20.07
C THR A 307 3.72 25.54 20.43
N ASP A 308 2.69 26.13 19.82
CA ASP A 308 1.31 25.68 19.95
C ASP A 308 1.11 24.36 19.17
N TYR A 309 0.40 23.41 19.78
CA TYR A 309 0.20 22.08 19.18
C TYR A 309 -0.61 22.15 17.88
N THR A 310 -1.66 22.98 17.81
CA THR A 310 -2.53 23.07 16.64
C THR A 310 -1.81 23.75 15.48
N ALA A 311 -1.09 24.83 15.77
CA ALA A 311 -0.25 25.51 14.78
C ALA A 311 0.87 24.59 14.28
N LEU A 312 1.52 23.84 15.19
CA LEU A 312 2.58 22.92 14.82
C LEU A 312 2.06 21.79 13.95
N TYR A 313 0.90 21.22 14.31
CA TYR A 313 0.23 20.22 13.50
C TYR A 313 0.02 20.73 12.07
N ARG A 314 -0.57 21.93 11.91
CA ARG A 314 -0.84 22.52 10.60
C ARG A 314 0.42 22.76 9.78
N VAL A 315 1.47 23.29 10.39
CA VAL A 315 2.79 23.49 9.74
C VAL A 315 3.41 22.16 9.34
N ALA A 316 3.37 21.15 10.23
CA ALA A 316 3.99 19.85 10.01
C ALA A 316 3.26 18.97 8.98
N THR A 317 1.98 19.24 8.72
CA THR A 317 1.15 18.57 7.69
C THR A 317 1.23 19.19 6.29
N LEU A 318 2.02 20.24 6.10
CA LEU A 318 2.20 20.80 4.75
C LEU A 318 2.83 19.76 3.82
N ASN A 319 2.33 19.71 2.59
CA ASN A 319 2.68 18.66 1.64
C ASN A 319 4.17 18.74 1.23
N GLU A 320 4.83 17.59 1.18
CA GLU A 320 6.24 17.47 0.80
C GLU A 320 6.59 18.08 -0.57
N LYS A 321 5.61 18.20 -1.48
CA LYS A 321 5.80 18.79 -2.83
C LYS A 321 6.21 20.26 -2.80
N PHE A 322 5.82 20.99 -1.76
CA PHE A 322 6.10 22.42 -1.65
C PHE A 322 6.65 22.83 -0.29
N ALA A 323 6.71 21.92 0.69
CA ALA A 323 7.27 22.18 2.01
C ALA A 323 8.48 21.30 2.30
N ARG A 324 9.51 21.90 2.93
CA ARG A 324 10.71 21.21 3.42
C ARG A 324 11.23 21.84 4.70
N TYR A 325 11.90 21.07 5.54
CA TYR A 325 12.55 21.58 6.74
C TYR A 325 13.98 22.03 6.44
N VAL A 326 14.37 23.17 7.00
CA VAL A 326 15.74 23.70 6.95
C VAL A 326 16.17 24.14 8.35
N PHE A 327 17.45 24.02 8.67
CA PHE A 327 18.04 24.50 9.91
C PHE A 327 19.51 24.85 9.66
N THR A 328 20.06 25.77 10.47
CA THR A 328 21.49 26.10 10.38
C THR A 328 22.30 25.18 11.31
N GLY A 329 23.37 24.57 10.77
CA GLY A 329 24.19 23.57 11.47
C GLY A 329 24.04 22.16 10.90
N ASN A 330 24.98 21.27 11.21
CA ASN A 330 24.91 19.88 10.76
C ASN A 330 23.78 19.17 11.50
N ALA A 331 22.89 18.49 10.75
CA ALA A 331 21.96 17.52 11.32
C ALA A 331 22.76 16.50 12.15
N PRO A 332 22.30 16.07 13.33
CA PRO A 332 23.03 15.14 14.18
C PRO A 332 23.53 13.94 13.38
N ALA A 333 24.84 13.71 13.37
CA ALA A 333 25.49 12.73 12.49
C ALA A 333 25.13 11.27 12.82
N GLN A 334 24.53 11.02 13.98
CA GLN A 334 24.23 9.68 14.48
C GLN A 334 22.74 9.38 14.34
N GLN A 335 22.41 8.66 13.29
CA GLN A 335 21.36 7.66 13.37
C GLN A 335 22.06 6.33 13.10
N LEU A 336 22.01 5.41 14.07
CA LEU A 336 22.67 4.12 13.95
C LEU A 336 22.12 3.41 12.70
N ASP A 337 23.01 2.88 11.86
CA ASP A 337 22.66 1.87 10.87
C ASP A 337 22.11 0.67 11.65
N LEU A 338 20.78 0.60 11.75
CA LEU A 338 20.11 -0.52 12.40
C LEU A 338 20.17 -1.68 11.40
N LEU A 339 21.15 -2.55 11.59
CA LEU A 339 21.16 -3.85 10.91
C LEU A 339 19.84 -4.55 11.20
N ALA A 340 19.15 -4.96 10.14
CA ALA A 340 17.95 -5.77 10.26
C ALA A 340 18.35 -7.18 10.70
N CYS A 341 18.37 -7.42 12.03
CA CYS A 341 18.66 -8.72 12.63
C CYS A 341 17.58 -9.77 12.35
#